data_AF-A0AAW9EBH2-F1
#
_entry.id   AF-A0AAW9EBH2-F1
#
_cell.length_a   1.000
_cell.length_b   1.000
_cell.length_c   1.000
_cell.angle_alpha   90.00
_cell.angle_beta   90.00
_cell.angle_gamma   90.00
#
_symmetry.space_group_name_H-M   'P 1'
#
loop_
_entity.id
_entity.type
_entity.pdbx_description
1 polymer ?
#
loop_
_entity_poly.entity_id
_entity_poly.type
_entity_poly.pdbx_seq_one_letter_code
_entity_poly.pdbx_strand_id
1 'polypeptide(L)'
;EYGYQPDCVVASDEIAAGSRPGPWMALKNVIELGVMSVAHCVKVDDAVTGIAEGLNAGMWTVGLSVSGNEFGATFEQYQTMEQAEIENRKRIAENKLRTAGAHYIIDTLANLPAVIEDINQRIANNQKP
;
A
#
# COMPACT_ATOMS: atom_id res chain seq x y z
N GLU A 1 8.00 19.63 -8.93
CA GLU A 1 8.89 19.31 -10.06
C GLU A 1 8.54 18.02 -10.81
N TYR A 2 8.04 16.97 -10.17
CA TYR A 2 7.71 15.69 -10.86
C TYR A 2 6.22 15.46 -11.17
N GLY A 3 5.38 16.49 -11.04
CA GLY A 3 3.95 16.44 -11.39
C GLY A 3 3.03 15.72 -10.41
N TYR A 4 3.57 15.05 -9.38
CA TYR A 4 2.77 14.45 -8.30
C TYR A 4 2.42 15.49 -7.23
N GLN A 5 1.12 15.69 -7.00
CA GLN A 5 0.59 16.60 -5.99
C GLN A 5 -0.65 15.95 -5.34
N PRO A 6 -0.48 15.27 -4.19
CA PRO A 6 -1.61 14.73 -3.46
C PRO A 6 -2.44 15.84 -2.82
N ASP A 7 -3.76 15.64 -2.73
CA ASP A 7 -4.68 16.61 -2.12
C ASP A 7 -4.48 16.76 -0.61
N CYS A 8 -3.96 15.71 0.04
CA CYS A 8 -3.64 15.68 1.47
C CYS A 8 -2.33 14.92 1.70
N VAL A 9 -1.53 15.41 2.65
CA VAL A 9 -0.31 14.76 3.14
C VAL A 9 -0.34 14.84 4.65
N VAL A 10 -0.07 13.71 5.32
CA VAL A 10 0.04 13.63 6.77
C VAL A 10 1.35 12.94 7.10
N ALA A 11 2.23 13.63 7.81
CA ALA A 11 3.48 13.09 8.31
C ALA A 11 3.35 12.60 9.76
N SER A 12 4.28 11.74 10.19
CA SER A 12 4.22 11.10 11.51
C SER A 12 4.38 12.08 12.67
N ASP A 13 5.10 13.17 12.48
CA ASP A 13 5.31 14.23 13.46
C ASP A 13 4.07 15.11 13.67
N GLU A 14 3.07 15.02 12.79
CA GLU A 14 1.78 15.68 12.94
C GLU A 14 0.82 14.90 13.85
N ILE A 15 1.16 13.65 14.23
CA ILE A 15 0.29 12.75 14.98
C ILE A 15 0.88 12.43 16.36
N ALA A 16 0.24 12.95 17.42
CA ALA A 16 0.65 12.69 18.80
C ALA A 16 0.60 11.20 19.19
N ALA A 17 -0.34 10.43 18.61
CA ALA A 17 -0.50 9.00 18.87
C ALA A 17 0.54 8.12 18.16
N GLY A 18 1.43 8.71 17.34
CA GLY A 18 2.51 8.02 16.64
C GLY A 18 2.19 7.65 15.20
N SER A 19 2.98 6.73 14.65
CA SER A 19 2.96 6.33 13.25
C SER A 19 2.52 4.87 13.06
N ARG A 20 2.83 4.30 11.89
CA ARG A 20 2.64 2.88 11.58
C ARG A 20 3.24 1.99 12.68
N PRO A 21 2.57 0.90 13.08
CA PRO A 21 1.39 0.32 12.44
C PRO A 21 0.04 0.88 12.93
N GLY A 22 0.03 1.94 13.75
CA GLY A 22 -1.22 2.60 14.17
C GLY A 22 -1.93 3.24 12.97
N PRO A 23 -3.28 3.29 12.97
CA PRO A 23 -4.07 3.73 11.81
C PRO A 23 -4.10 5.26 11.62
N TRP A 24 -3.41 6.00 12.47
CA TRP A 24 -3.69 7.41 12.73
C TRP A 24 -3.44 8.34 11.55
N MET A 25 -2.35 8.15 10.80
CA MET A 25 -2.07 8.98 9.61
C MET A 25 -3.08 8.69 8.50
N ALA A 26 -3.44 7.43 8.30
CA ALA A 26 -4.47 7.03 7.34
C ALA A 26 -5.84 7.62 7.71
N LEU A 27 -6.25 7.56 8.98
CA LEU A 27 -7.51 8.13 9.46
C LEU A 27 -7.52 9.67 9.41
N LYS A 28 -6.39 10.33 9.62
CA LYS A 28 -6.28 11.78 9.43
C LYS A 28 -6.55 12.16 7.97
N ASN A 29 -6.00 11.43 7.00
CA ASN A 29 -6.32 11.64 5.58
C ASN A 29 -7.83 11.46 5.29
N VAL A 30 -8.48 10.46 5.88
CA VAL A 30 -9.93 10.25 5.73
C VAL A 30 -10.73 11.48 6.18
N ILE A 31 -10.34 12.08 7.31
CA ILE A 31 -10.98 13.28 7.85
C ILE A 31 -10.76 14.48 6.93
N GLU A 32 -9.51 14.77 6.56
CA GLU A 32 -9.16 15.94 5.75
C GLU A 32 -9.75 15.86 4.33
N LEU A 33 -9.81 14.67 3.75
CA LEU A 33 -10.41 14.43 2.43
C LEU A 33 -11.95 14.29 2.47
N GLY A 34 -12.56 14.29 3.65
CA GLY A 34 -14.02 14.17 3.81
C GLY A 34 -14.60 12.82 3.37
N VAL A 35 -13.83 11.74 3.48
CA VAL A 35 -14.26 10.40 3.04
C VAL A 35 -15.21 9.80 4.08
N MET A 36 -16.39 9.37 3.63
CA MET A 36 -17.47 8.89 4.51
C MET A 36 -17.30 7.45 5.01
N SER A 37 -16.45 6.64 4.37
CA SER A 37 -16.29 5.22 4.69
C SER A 37 -14.85 4.79 4.46
N VAL A 38 -14.20 4.29 5.52
CA VAL A 38 -12.84 3.72 5.43
C VAL A 38 -12.78 2.48 4.53
N ALA A 39 -13.90 1.76 4.38
CA ALA A 39 -14.00 0.62 3.46
C ALA A 39 -13.96 1.04 1.97
N HIS A 40 -14.05 2.34 1.68
CA HIS A 40 -13.83 2.90 0.33
C HIS A 40 -12.42 3.46 0.15
N CYS A 41 -11.54 3.31 1.15
CA CYS A 41 -10.14 3.71 1.08
C CYS A 41 -9.27 2.50 0.74
N VAL A 42 -8.18 2.76 0.02
CA VAL A 42 -7.16 1.78 -0.32
C VAL A 42 -5.82 2.27 0.20
N LYS A 43 -5.24 1.54 1.15
CA LYS A 43 -3.87 1.75 1.63
C LYS A 43 -2.90 1.00 0.73
N VAL A 44 -2.10 1.74 -0.02
CA VAL A 44 -0.98 1.19 -0.80
C VAL A 44 0.30 1.37 0.01
N ASP A 45 1.09 0.31 0.17
CA ASP A 45 2.36 0.37 0.89
C ASP A 45 3.32 -0.74 0.44
N ASP A 46 4.60 -0.56 0.67
CA ASP A 46 5.65 -1.52 0.33
C ASP A 46 6.24 -2.24 1.53
N ALA A 47 5.81 -1.91 2.75
CA ALA A 47 6.30 -2.48 3.98
C ALA A 47 5.18 -3.11 4.83
N VAL A 48 5.53 -4.14 5.60
CA VAL A 48 4.61 -4.84 6.52
C VAL A 48 3.90 -3.87 7.48
N THR A 49 4.59 -2.86 7.99
CA THR A 49 4.02 -1.88 8.94
C THR A 49 2.95 -0.99 8.30
N GLY A 50 3.06 -0.68 7.01
CA GLY A 50 2.04 0.11 6.31
C GLY A 50 0.85 -0.71 5.84
N ILE A 51 1.05 -1.99 5.52
CA ILE A 51 -0.07 -2.93 5.38
C ILE A 51 -0.85 -3.03 6.69
N ALA A 52 -0.15 -3.19 7.82
CA ALA A 52 -0.79 -3.23 9.13
C ALA A 52 -1.55 -1.94 9.47
N GLU A 53 -1.04 -0.76 9.11
CA GLU A 53 -1.76 0.52 9.25
C GLU A 53 -3.10 0.51 8.50
N GLY A 54 -3.11 0.08 7.24
CA GLY A 54 -4.33 0.00 6.44
C GLY A 54 -5.35 -0.98 7.02
N LEU A 55 -4.90 -2.15 7.47
CA LEU A 55 -5.74 -3.14 8.14
C LEU A 55 -6.32 -2.59 9.44
N ASN A 56 -5.50 -1.96 10.28
CA ASN A 56 -5.94 -1.35 11.54
C ASN A 56 -6.92 -0.18 11.32
N ALA A 57 -6.86 0.48 10.16
CA ALA A 57 -7.79 1.54 9.77
C ALA A 57 -9.09 1.00 9.14
N GLY A 58 -9.19 -0.30 8.85
CA GLY A 58 -10.34 -0.91 8.17
C GLY A 58 -10.41 -0.61 6.67
N MET A 59 -9.25 -0.42 6.03
CA MET A 59 -9.13 -0.12 4.60
C MET A 59 -8.76 -1.37 3.79
N TRP A 60 -9.03 -1.34 2.48
CA TRP A 60 -8.39 -2.27 1.55
C TRP A 60 -6.88 -2.03 1.56
N THR A 61 -6.09 -3.07 1.29
CA THR A 61 -4.62 -2.97 1.35
C THR A 61 -3.98 -3.58 0.12
N VAL A 62 -3.01 -2.87 -0.44
CA VAL A 62 -2.26 -3.26 -1.64
C VAL A 62 -0.76 -3.17 -1.34
N GLY A 63 -0.08 -4.31 -1.37
CA GLY A 63 1.36 -4.42 -1.21
C GLY A 63 2.11 -4.23 -2.53
N LEU A 64 3.25 -3.51 -2.51
CA LEU A 64 4.17 -3.38 -3.65
C LEU A 64 5.35 -4.36 -3.49
N SER A 65 5.49 -5.34 -4.39
CA SER A 65 6.48 -6.41 -4.26
C SER A 65 7.80 -6.17 -4.99
N VAL A 66 7.87 -5.24 -5.95
CA VAL A 66 9.08 -4.94 -6.73
C VAL A 66 9.58 -3.52 -6.49
N SER A 67 8.70 -2.52 -6.49
CA SER A 67 9.11 -1.11 -6.41
C SER A 67 9.24 -0.55 -4.98
N GLY A 68 9.63 -1.37 -4.00
CA GLY A 68 9.61 -0.92 -2.61
C GLY A 68 10.48 -1.69 -1.62
N ASN A 69 10.34 -1.35 -0.34
CA ASN A 69 11.25 -1.66 0.74
C ASN A 69 11.49 -3.17 0.92
N GLU A 70 10.45 -4.00 0.78
CA GLU A 70 10.60 -5.45 0.92
C GLU A 70 11.36 -6.11 -0.24
N PHE A 71 11.41 -5.48 -1.42
CA PHE A 71 12.26 -5.90 -2.54
C PHE A 71 13.73 -5.51 -2.32
N GLY A 72 13.96 -4.35 -1.69
CA GLY A 72 15.25 -3.95 -1.14
C GLY A 72 16.33 -3.67 -2.19
N ALA A 73 15.98 -2.98 -3.28
CA ALA A 73 16.93 -2.55 -4.31
C ALA A 73 16.58 -1.17 -4.86
N THR A 74 17.60 -0.40 -5.25
CA THR A 74 17.38 0.83 -6.04
C THR A 74 16.99 0.50 -7.47
N PHE A 75 16.51 1.49 -8.21
CA PHE A 75 16.16 1.30 -9.62
C PHE A 75 17.39 0.92 -10.47
N GLU A 76 18.56 1.53 -10.23
CA GLU A 76 19.77 1.17 -10.97
C GLU A 76 20.22 -0.27 -10.70
N GLN A 77 20.10 -0.71 -9.44
CA GLN A 77 20.39 -2.09 -9.06
C GLN A 77 19.43 -3.03 -9.79
N TYR A 78 18.12 -2.77 -9.74
CA TYR A 78 17.10 -3.56 -10.42
C TYR A 78 17.40 -3.71 -11.93
N GLN A 79 17.78 -2.64 -12.61
CA GLN A 79 18.06 -2.65 -14.05
C GLN A 79 19.21 -3.58 -14.48
N THR A 80 20.12 -3.89 -13.55
CA THR A 80 21.30 -4.73 -13.81
C THR A 80 21.19 -6.12 -13.18
N MET A 81 20.10 -6.39 -12.45
CA MET A 81 19.86 -7.68 -11.82
C MET A 81 19.54 -8.76 -12.85
N GLU A 82 20.02 -9.97 -12.57
CA GLU A 82 19.56 -11.16 -13.30
C GLU A 82 18.10 -11.46 -12.93
N GLN A 83 17.35 -11.98 -13.91
CA GLN A 83 15.93 -12.31 -13.72
C GLN A 83 15.71 -13.26 -12.53
N ALA A 84 16.62 -14.21 -12.30
CA ALA A 84 16.49 -15.16 -11.21
C ALA A 84 16.54 -14.48 -9.82
N GLU A 85 17.35 -13.43 -9.67
CA GLU A 85 17.44 -12.66 -8.43
C GLU A 85 16.19 -11.78 -8.24
N ILE A 86 15.70 -11.16 -9.33
CA ILE A 86 14.44 -10.40 -9.30
C ILE A 86 13.29 -11.29 -8.83
N GLU A 87 13.12 -12.47 -9.42
CA GLU A 87 12.04 -13.40 -9.03
C GLU A 87 12.18 -13.88 -7.59
N ASN A 88 13.41 -14.16 -7.12
CA ASN A 88 13.62 -14.58 -5.74
C ASN A 88 13.26 -13.47 -4.74
N ARG A 89 13.70 -12.23 -4.99
CA ARG A 89 13.38 -11.07 -4.15
C ARG A 89 11.90 -10.76 -4.15
N LYS A 90 11.28 -10.71 -5.33
CA LYS A 90 9.84 -10.52 -5.49
C LYS A 90 9.07 -11.56 -4.68
N ARG A 91 9.38 -12.85 -4.82
CA ARG A 91 8.75 -13.94 -4.06
C ARG A 91 8.90 -13.74 -2.55
N ILE A 92 10.05 -13.29 -2.06
CA ILE A 92 10.26 -13.00 -0.63
C ILE A 92 9.37 -11.84 -0.18
N ALA A 93 9.34 -10.74 -0.94
CA ALA A 93 8.52 -9.57 -0.65
C ALA A 93 7.02 -9.90 -0.64
N GLU A 94 6.54 -10.61 -1.66
CA GLU A 94 5.15 -11.09 -1.74
C GLU A 94 4.79 -11.95 -0.54
N ASN A 95 5.65 -12.87 -0.12
CA ASN A 95 5.36 -13.72 1.04
C ASN A 95 5.23 -12.91 2.33
N LYS A 96 6.09 -11.91 2.55
CA LYS A 96 6.01 -11.03 3.72
C LYS A 96 4.72 -10.20 3.73
N LEU A 97 4.40 -9.55 2.61
CA LEU A 97 3.20 -8.73 2.46
C LEU A 97 1.92 -9.57 2.58
N ARG A 98 1.91 -10.79 2.02
CA ARG A 98 0.79 -11.74 2.15
C ARG A 98 0.61 -12.19 3.60
N THR A 99 1.71 -12.51 4.28
CA THR A 99 1.68 -12.90 5.70
C THR A 99 1.20 -11.75 6.59
N ALA A 100 1.50 -10.51 6.21
CA ALA A 100 1.00 -9.31 6.89
C ALA A 100 -0.50 -9.06 6.67
N GLY A 101 -1.16 -9.81 5.78
CA GLY A 101 -2.59 -9.69 5.50
C GLY A 101 -2.93 -8.72 4.36
N ALA A 102 -2.00 -8.44 3.43
CA ALA A 102 -2.32 -7.63 2.26
C ALA A 102 -3.44 -8.27 1.43
N HIS A 103 -4.50 -7.52 1.11
CA HIS A 103 -5.62 -8.02 0.29
C HIS A 103 -5.18 -8.25 -1.16
N TYR A 104 -4.28 -7.40 -1.66
CA TYR A 104 -3.67 -7.50 -2.98
C TYR A 104 -2.17 -7.29 -2.88
N ILE A 105 -1.44 -7.88 -3.83
CA ILE A 105 -0.01 -7.63 -4.01
C ILE A 105 0.24 -7.45 -5.49
N ILE A 106 0.93 -6.38 -5.86
CA ILE A 106 1.29 -6.02 -7.23
C ILE A 106 2.76 -5.63 -7.30
N ASP A 107 3.36 -5.73 -8.47
CA ASP A 107 4.79 -5.45 -8.64
C ASP A 107 5.10 -3.96 -8.39
N THR A 108 4.32 -3.08 -9.03
CA THR A 108 4.51 -1.63 -8.97
C THR A 108 3.18 -0.88 -8.99
N LEU A 109 3.20 0.42 -8.71
CA LEU A 109 2.02 1.30 -8.81
C LEU A 109 1.37 1.30 -10.20
N ALA A 110 2.10 0.97 -11.27
CA ALA A 110 1.53 0.91 -12.62
C ALA A 110 0.41 -0.15 -12.76
N ASN A 111 0.38 -1.14 -11.87
CA ASN A 111 -0.64 -2.19 -11.87
C ASN A 111 -1.86 -1.87 -11.00
N LEU A 112 -1.82 -0.76 -10.24
CA LEU A 112 -2.89 -0.38 -9.31
C LEU A 112 -4.26 -0.19 -9.99
N PRO A 113 -4.40 0.39 -11.20
CA PRO A 113 -5.71 0.61 -11.81
C PRO A 113 -6.57 -0.66 -11.95
N ALA A 114 -5.97 -1.81 -12.25
CA ALA A 114 -6.69 -3.08 -12.34
C ALA A 114 -7.20 -3.57 -10.97
N VAL A 115 -6.43 -3.32 -9.90
CA VAL A 115 -6.83 -3.65 -8.52
C VAL A 115 -7.98 -2.76 -8.06
N ILE A 116 -7.95 -1.46 -8.41
CA ILE A 116 -9.05 -0.55 -8.09
C ILE A 116 -10.36 -0.98 -8.75
N GLU A 117 -10.32 -1.43 -10.00
CA GLU A 117 -11.50 -1.96 -10.69
C GLU A 117 -12.07 -3.20 -9.97
N ASP A 118 -11.22 -4.14 -9.56
CA ASP A 118 -11.65 -5.32 -8.80
C ASP A 118 -12.24 -4.93 -7.44
N ILE A 119 -11.60 -4.01 -6.69
CA ILE A 119 -12.14 -3.49 -5.43
C ILE A 119 -13.52 -2.85 -5.63
N ASN A 120 -13.72 -2.06 -6.69
CA ASN A 120 -15.01 -1.45 -7.00
C ASN A 120 -16.09 -2.52 -7.23
N GLN A 121 -15.77 -3.59 -7.96
CA GLN A 121 -16.69 -4.72 -8.18
C GLN A 121 -17.00 -5.46 -6.87
N ARG A 122 -16.02 -5.64 -6.00
CA ARG A 122 -16.19 -6.26 -4.68
C ARG A 122 -17.09 -5.40 -3.78
N ILE A 123 -16.89 -4.09 -3.75
CA ILE A 123 -17.74 -3.13 -3.02
C ILE A 123 -19.17 -3.18 -3.55
N ALA A 124 -19.37 -3.20 -4.88
CA ALA A 124 -20.69 -3.33 -5.49
C ALA A 124 -21.41 -4.63 -5.10
N ASN A 125 -20.65 -5.68 -4.79
CA ASN A 125 -21.11 -6.96 -4.26
C ASN A 125 -21.18 -7.02 -2.73
N ASN A 126 -21.17 -5.86 -2.05
CA ASN A 126 -21.22 -5.72 -0.58
C ASN A 126 -20.07 -6.40 0.18
N GLN A 127 -18.96 -6.67 -0.50
CA GLN A 127 -17.74 -7.12 0.18
C GLN A 127 -17.04 -5.94 0.85
N LYS A 128 -16.35 -6.25 1.94
CA LYS A 128 -15.54 -5.32 2.72
C LYS A 128 -14.10 -5.83 2.75
N PRO A 129 -13.13 -4.97 3.08
CA PRO A 129 -11.79 -5.42 3.46
C PRO A 129 -11.89 -6.57 4.47
#